data_AF-A0A2G3LKE5-F1
#
_entry.id   AF-A0A2G3LKE5-F1
#
_cell.length_a   1.000
_cell.length_b   1.000
_cell.length_c   1.000
_cell.angle_alpha   90.00
_cell.angle_beta   90.00
_cell.angle_gamma   90.00
#
_symmetry.space_group_name_H-M   'P 1'
#
loop_
_entity.id
_entity.type
_entity.pdbx_description
1 polymer ?
#
loop_
_entity_poly.entity_id
_entity_poly.type
_entity_poly.pdbx_seq_one_letter_code
_entity_poly.pdbx_strand_id
1 'polypeptide(L)'
;MHKKVLIISHSGDLHADLVEAILAARGHAPFRIDLDAFPRDYQLCQRLLDGRASARLRHLPEGDWLDLQQVGAVWLRKAADYAYASADLTQQERAYAQLETEQAIFSVLYGLDCYWLSHPLALRGAQWKGEQLARAARMGFRVPATVITNVPDDVRAFRAAVNGPIIFKSMSTPSLAAEAVEEADRVSAGIGTTIVDDAMLDSLDAVSELSCQFQEYIAKQYELRVTVIGKRLFAARLYSQDDARTAIDSRDMSAPIRYEACTLPAEIEQRCLAFVHSYGLEYGALDLIVTPDGEYVFLENNPVGQFLYVQQLVPALPLLESVADTLIEGALCHSQT
;
A
#
# COMPACT_ATOMS: atom_id res chain seq x y z
N MET A 1 -6.72 -15.41 27.67
CA MET A 1 -6.77 -16.28 26.48
C MET A 1 -5.87 -15.64 25.44
N HIS A 2 -5.06 -16.40 24.70
CA HIS A 2 -4.17 -15.82 23.70
C HIS A 2 -5.00 -15.32 22.52
N LYS A 3 -5.10 -14.00 22.31
CA LYS A 3 -5.84 -13.47 21.16
C LYS A 3 -5.12 -13.85 19.86
N LYS A 4 -5.91 -14.11 18.80
CA LYS A 4 -5.44 -14.51 17.48
C LYS A 4 -5.07 -13.33 16.59
N VAL A 5 -4.17 -13.58 15.65
CA VAL A 5 -3.91 -12.69 14.51
C VAL A 5 -4.86 -13.08 13.38
N LEU A 6 -5.50 -12.09 12.76
CA LEU A 6 -6.32 -12.23 11.56
C LEU A 6 -5.54 -11.65 10.36
N ILE A 7 -5.38 -12.42 9.29
CA ILE A 7 -4.80 -11.94 8.02
C ILE A 7 -5.91 -11.87 6.99
N ILE A 8 -6.04 -10.75 6.27
CA ILE A 8 -7.03 -10.57 5.22
C ILE A 8 -6.28 -10.24 3.93
N SER A 9 -6.37 -11.14 2.95
CA SER A 9 -5.67 -11.03 1.68
C SER A 9 -6.38 -11.86 0.59
N HIS A 10 -5.63 -12.38 -0.38
CA HIS A 10 -6.09 -13.37 -1.36
C HIS A 10 -5.22 -14.62 -1.32
N SER A 11 -5.70 -15.72 -1.90
CA SER A 11 -5.05 -17.03 -1.87
C SER A 11 -3.64 -17.03 -2.46
N GLY A 12 -3.39 -16.18 -3.48
CA GLY A 12 -2.07 -16.04 -4.12
C GLY A 12 -1.09 -15.04 -3.47
N ASP A 13 -1.35 -14.53 -2.27
CA ASP A 13 -0.48 -13.51 -1.65
C ASP A 13 0.73 -14.13 -0.92
N LEU A 14 1.88 -14.14 -1.59
CA LEU A 14 3.14 -14.65 -1.05
C LEU A 14 3.58 -13.94 0.25
N HIS A 15 3.25 -12.66 0.44
CA HIS A 15 3.58 -11.97 1.69
C HIS A 15 2.81 -12.55 2.86
N ALA A 16 1.52 -12.85 2.64
CA ALA A 16 0.67 -13.48 3.64
C ALA A 16 1.18 -14.89 3.98
N ASP A 17 1.54 -15.70 2.97
CA ASP A 17 2.08 -17.05 3.16
C ASP A 17 3.32 -17.06 4.05
N LEU A 18 4.28 -16.17 3.76
CA LEU A 18 5.56 -16.13 4.48
C LEU A 18 5.41 -15.62 5.91
N VAL A 19 4.57 -14.60 6.14
CA VAL A 19 4.30 -14.09 7.49
C VAL A 19 3.50 -15.10 8.30
N GLU A 20 2.52 -15.78 7.70
CA GLU A 20 1.75 -16.85 8.34
C GLU A 20 2.67 -17.97 8.83
N ALA A 21 3.65 -18.39 8.02
CA ALA A 21 4.64 -19.39 8.43
C ALA A 21 5.47 -18.93 9.65
N ILE A 22 5.90 -17.65 9.69
CA ILE A 22 6.66 -17.08 10.81
C ILE A 22 5.79 -17.02 12.08
N LEU A 23 4.54 -16.56 11.95
CA LEU A 23 3.58 -16.50 13.05
C LEU A 23 3.32 -17.90 13.63
N ALA A 24 3.08 -18.90 12.79
CA ALA A 24 2.88 -20.29 13.20
C ALA A 24 4.11 -20.87 13.90
N ALA A 25 5.31 -20.65 13.36
CA ALA A 25 6.56 -21.10 13.96
C ALA A 25 6.83 -20.49 15.35
N ARG A 26 6.25 -19.31 15.62
CA ARG A 26 6.32 -18.63 16.93
C ARG A 26 5.18 -18.99 17.88
N GLY A 27 4.26 -19.88 17.49
CA GLY A 27 3.12 -20.30 18.32
C GLY A 27 1.90 -19.38 18.22
N HIS A 28 1.84 -18.52 17.20
CA HIS A 28 0.76 -17.55 16.96
C HIS A 28 0.07 -17.80 15.62
N ALA A 29 -0.25 -19.06 15.30
CA ALA A 29 -0.90 -19.42 14.03
C ALA A 29 -2.13 -18.52 13.76
N PRO A 30 -2.15 -17.78 12.64
CA PRO A 30 -3.22 -16.83 12.35
C PRO A 30 -4.50 -17.55 11.90
N PHE A 31 -5.59 -16.80 11.82
CA PHE A 31 -6.73 -17.14 10.97
C PHE A 31 -6.61 -16.29 9.71
N ARG A 32 -6.65 -16.89 8.52
CA ARG A 32 -6.55 -16.17 7.24
C ARG A 32 -7.90 -16.11 6.55
N ILE A 33 -8.22 -14.95 5.98
CA ILE A 33 -9.34 -14.76 5.08
C ILE A 33 -8.78 -14.46 3.70
N ASP A 34 -8.99 -15.42 2.80
CA ASP A 34 -8.76 -15.25 1.37
C ASP A 34 -10.05 -14.71 0.73
N LEU A 35 -10.02 -13.44 0.34
CA LEU A 35 -11.17 -12.72 -0.20
C LEU A 35 -11.67 -13.32 -1.53
N ASP A 36 -10.76 -13.88 -2.33
CA ASP A 36 -11.02 -14.62 -3.58
C ASP A 36 -11.64 -16.01 -3.36
N ALA A 37 -11.84 -16.40 -2.11
CA ALA A 37 -12.64 -17.56 -1.71
C ALA A 37 -13.85 -17.16 -0.84
N PHE A 38 -13.95 -15.90 -0.41
CA PHE A 38 -15.04 -15.40 0.42
C PHE A 38 -16.18 -14.82 -0.44
N PRO A 39 -17.47 -15.06 -0.11
CA PRO A 39 -17.97 -15.89 0.99
C PRO A 39 -18.09 -17.39 0.66
N ARG A 40 -17.83 -17.84 -0.59
CA ARG A 40 -18.07 -19.22 -1.05
C ARG A 40 -17.56 -20.29 -0.07
N ASP A 41 -16.32 -20.16 0.40
CA ASP A 41 -15.62 -21.18 1.19
C ASP A 41 -15.62 -20.84 2.69
N TYR A 42 -16.48 -19.91 3.12
CA TYR A 42 -16.54 -19.41 4.48
C TYR A 42 -17.97 -19.37 5.00
N GLN A 43 -18.10 -19.39 6.32
CA GLN A 43 -19.36 -19.02 6.96
C GLN A 43 -19.11 -17.91 7.96
N LEU A 44 -19.76 -16.77 7.73
CA LEU A 44 -19.81 -15.63 8.64
C LEU A 44 -21.17 -15.59 9.31
N CYS A 45 -21.19 -15.37 10.61
CA CYS A 45 -22.41 -15.11 11.36
C CYS A 45 -22.19 -13.91 12.28
N GLN A 46 -22.95 -12.85 12.06
CA GLN A 46 -23.06 -11.71 12.96
C GLN A 46 -24.45 -11.73 13.61
N ARG A 47 -24.51 -11.52 14.93
CA ARG A 47 -25.77 -11.46 15.68
C ARG A 47 -25.77 -10.22 16.56
N LEU A 48 -26.84 -9.45 16.46
CA LEU A 48 -27.18 -8.37 17.38
C LEU A 48 -28.47 -8.76 18.10
N LEU A 49 -28.38 -9.08 19.39
CA LEU A 49 -29.52 -9.48 20.21
C LEU A 49 -29.38 -8.84 21.59
N ASP A 50 -30.47 -8.25 22.10
CA ASP A 50 -30.52 -7.60 23.41
C ASP A 50 -29.39 -6.57 23.64
N GLY A 51 -29.06 -5.81 22.59
CA GLY A 51 -27.99 -4.81 22.62
C GLY A 51 -26.56 -5.36 22.63
N ARG A 52 -26.39 -6.68 22.44
CA ARG A 52 -25.08 -7.34 22.38
C ARG A 52 -24.77 -7.79 20.96
N ALA A 53 -23.59 -7.41 20.47
CA ALA A 53 -23.05 -7.88 19.21
C ALA A 53 -22.13 -9.09 19.46
N SER A 54 -22.26 -10.12 18.63
CA SER A 54 -21.35 -11.25 18.55
C SER A 54 -21.13 -11.61 17.09
N ALA A 55 -19.91 -12.04 16.76
CA ALA A 55 -19.60 -12.46 15.41
C ALA A 55 -18.62 -13.64 15.43
N ARG A 56 -18.83 -14.58 14.51
CA ARG A 56 -17.98 -15.74 14.35
C ARG A 56 -17.78 -16.06 12.88
N LEU A 57 -16.62 -16.62 12.56
CA LEU A 57 -16.21 -16.96 11.21
C LEU A 57 -15.59 -18.36 11.20
N ARG A 58 -15.77 -19.12 10.11
CA ARG A 58 -15.04 -20.38 9.88
C ARG A 58 -14.78 -20.64 8.41
N HIS A 59 -13.77 -21.44 8.14
CA HIS A 59 -13.57 -22.08 6.84
C HIS A 59 -14.53 -23.27 6.66
N LEU A 60 -14.96 -23.52 5.42
CA LEU A 60 -15.69 -24.72 5.04
C LEU A 60 -14.77 -25.79 4.46
N PRO A 61 -15.17 -27.08 4.50
CA PRO A 61 -16.36 -27.61 5.18
C PRO A 61 -16.16 -27.86 6.68
N GLU A 62 -14.90 -27.97 7.14
CA GLU A 62 -14.54 -28.55 8.44
C GLU A 62 -13.84 -27.58 9.41
N GLY A 63 -13.75 -26.29 9.08
CA GLY A 63 -13.09 -25.31 9.95
C GLY A 63 -13.83 -25.09 11.27
N ASP A 64 -13.06 -24.96 12.35
CA ASP A 64 -13.58 -24.52 13.64
C ASP A 64 -14.09 -23.08 13.58
N TRP A 65 -15.11 -22.78 14.38
CA TRP A 65 -15.57 -21.41 14.56
C TRP A 65 -14.54 -20.58 15.34
N LEU A 66 -14.05 -19.53 14.70
CA LEU A 66 -13.38 -18.42 15.37
C LEU A 66 -14.44 -17.45 15.91
N ASP A 67 -14.50 -17.29 17.22
CA ASP A 67 -15.16 -16.12 17.82
C ASP A 67 -14.30 -14.89 17.58
N LEU A 68 -14.84 -13.89 16.90
CA LEU A 68 -14.07 -12.70 16.50
C LEU A 68 -13.71 -11.79 17.67
N GLN A 69 -14.32 -11.97 18.85
CA GLN A 69 -13.84 -11.33 20.09
C GLN A 69 -12.46 -11.85 20.53
N GLN A 70 -12.03 -13.00 20.00
CA GLN A 70 -10.69 -13.55 20.25
C GLN A 70 -9.62 -12.95 19.32
N VAL A 71 -9.98 -12.07 18.37
CA VAL A 71 -8.99 -11.41 17.50
C VAL A 71 -8.33 -10.25 18.25
N GLY A 72 -7.00 -10.23 18.26
CA GLY A 72 -6.18 -9.22 18.94
C GLY A 72 -5.36 -8.37 17.99
N ALA A 73 -5.12 -8.85 16.77
CA ALA A 73 -4.50 -8.06 15.71
C ALA A 73 -5.08 -8.43 14.35
N VAL A 74 -5.20 -7.45 13.46
CA VAL A 74 -5.63 -7.62 12.07
C VAL A 74 -4.58 -7.06 11.12
N TRP A 75 -4.20 -7.85 10.13
CA TRP A 75 -3.44 -7.42 8.97
C TRP A 75 -4.32 -7.41 7.73
N LEU A 76 -4.80 -6.23 7.34
CA LEU A 76 -5.52 -6.03 6.08
C LEU A 76 -4.50 -5.75 4.97
N ARG A 77 -4.15 -6.77 4.20
CA ARG A 77 -2.98 -6.76 3.32
C ARG A 77 -3.30 -6.42 1.86
N LYS A 78 -4.19 -7.20 1.23
CA LYS A 78 -4.61 -7.01 -0.16
C LYS A 78 -6.10 -7.20 -0.31
N ALA A 79 -6.68 -6.47 -1.27
CA ALA A 79 -8.03 -6.69 -1.73
C ALA A 79 -8.03 -7.80 -2.80
N ALA A 80 -9.20 -8.38 -3.03
CA ALA A 80 -9.46 -9.33 -4.10
C ALA A 80 -10.95 -9.26 -4.46
N ASP A 81 -11.30 -9.75 -5.65
CA ASP A 81 -12.69 -10.02 -5.99
C ASP A 81 -13.23 -11.16 -5.11
N TYR A 82 -14.53 -11.11 -4.82
CA TYR A 82 -15.19 -12.16 -4.04
C TYR A 82 -15.58 -13.37 -4.88
N ALA A 83 -15.73 -14.51 -4.22
CA ALA A 83 -16.22 -15.75 -4.80
C ALA A 83 -17.58 -16.15 -4.25
N TYR A 84 -18.48 -16.56 -5.14
CA TYR A 84 -19.82 -17.04 -4.79
C TYR A 84 -20.00 -18.52 -5.15
N ALA A 85 -20.92 -19.19 -4.46
CA ALA A 85 -21.26 -20.57 -4.76
C ALA A 85 -21.94 -20.73 -6.13
N SER A 86 -22.74 -19.74 -6.55
CA SER A 86 -23.35 -19.69 -7.88
C SER A 86 -22.35 -19.24 -8.93
N ALA A 87 -22.19 -20.03 -9.99
CA ALA A 87 -21.27 -19.72 -11.08
C ALA A 87 -21.86 -18.75 -12.12
N ASP A 88 -23.19 -18.62 -12.16
CA ASP A 88 -23.99 -18.03 -13.24
C ASP A 88 -24.78 -16.78 -12.82
N LEU A 89 -24.25 -15.99 -11.87
CA LEU A 89 -24.82 -14.70 -11.50
C LEU A 89 -24.82 -13.72 -12.69
N THR A 90 -25.96 -13.08 -12.94
CA THR A 90 -26.05 -11.94 -13.86
C THR A 90 -25.20 -10.76 -13.38
N GLN A 91 -24.94 -9.77 -14.23
CA GLN A 91 -24.12 -8.60 -13.88
C GLN A 91 -24.70 -7.84 -12.66
N GLN A 92 -26.03 -7.66 -12.61
CA GLN A 92 -26.68 -6.97 -11.49
C GLN A 92 -26.61 -7.78 -10.20
N GLU A 93 -26.83 -9.10 -10.26
CA GLU A 93 -26.72 -9.97 -9.09
C GLU A 93 -25.29 -10.03 -8.54
N ARG A 94 -24.28 -10.08 -9.41
CA ARG A 94 -22.87 -10.04 -9.02
C ARG A 94 -22.51 -8.73 -8.34
N ALA A 95 -22.93 -7.60 -8.91
CA ALA A 95 -22.71 -6.28 -8.31
C ALA A 95 -23.40 -6.16 -6.93
N TYR A 96 -24.64 -6.63 -6.82
CA TYR A 96 -25.36 -6.66 -5.53
C TYR A 96 -24.64 -7.56 -4.51
N ALA A 97 -24.25 -8.77 -4.92
CA ALA A 97 -23.55 -9.71 -4.05
C ALA A 97 -22.21 -9.14 -3.54
N GLN A 98 -21.47 -8.40 -4.37
CA GLN A 98 -20.22 -7.73 -3.98
C GLN A 98 -20.48 -6.69 -2.89
N LEU A 99 -21.48 -5.83 -3.09
CA LEU A 99 -21.85 -4.81 -2.11
C LEU A 99 -22.32 -5.43 -0.78
N GLU A 100 -23.17 -6.45 -0.82
CA GLU A 100 -23.62 -7.17 0.39
C GLU A 100 -22.47 -7.87 1.12
N THR A 101 -21.54 -8.47 0.36
CA THR A 101 -20.36 -9.14 0.92
C THR A 101 -19.44 -8.16 1.62
N GLU A 102 -19.16 -7.00 1.00
CA GLU A 102 -18.39 -5.91 1.62
C GLU A 102 -19.05 -5.43 2.91
N GLN A 103 -20.36 -5.17 2.88
CA GLN A 103 -21.10 -4.74 4.07
C GLN A 103 -21.04 -5.79 5.18
N ALA A 104 -21.24 -7.07 4.85
CA ALA A 104 -21.24 -8.15 5.83
C ALA A 104 -19.88 -8.33 6.51
N ILE A 105 -18.78 -8.41 5.74
CA ILE A 105 -17.46 -8.64 6.33
C ILE A 105 -16.92 -7.38 7.02
N PHE A 106 -17.01 -6.20 6.39
CA PHE A 106 -16.40 -4.99 6.95
C PHE A 106 -17.20 -4.39 8.11
N SER A 107 -18.52 -4.60 8.20
CA SER A 107 -19.28 -4.19 9.39
C SER A 107 -18.82 -4.94 10.65
N VAL A 108 -18.41 -6.19 10.51
CA VAL A 108 -17.84 -7.00 11.59
C VAL A 108 -16.41 -6.56 11.88
N LEU A 109 -15.58 -6.46 10.85
CA LEU A 109 -14.17 -6.11 10.99
C LEU A 109 -13.98 -4.73 11.64
N TYR A 110 -14.71 -3.70 11.19
CA TYR A 110 -14.62 -2.35 11.76
C TYR A 110 -15.12 -2.28 13.22
N GLY A 111 -15.86 -3.28 13.69
CA GLY A 111 -16.29 -3.39 15.07
C GLY A 111 -15.26 -4.04 16.00
N LEU A 112 -14.11 -4.51 15.49
CA LEU A 112 -13.10 -5.19 16.30
C LEU A 112 -12.21 -4.20 17.04
N ASP A 113 -12.23 -4.28 18.37
CA ASP A 113 -11.29 -3.59 19.25
C ASP A 113 -9.98 -4.40 19.37
N CYS A 114 -9.06 -4.12 18.45
CA CYS A 114 -7.82 -4.85 18.29
C CYS A 114 -6.74 -3.97 17.63
N TYR A 115 -5.51 -4.48 17.59
CA TYR A 115 -4.43 -3.82 16.85
C TYR A 115 -4.64 -3.96 15.33
N TRP A 116 -4.35 -2.91 14.57
CA TRP A 116 -4.47 -2.93 13.11
C TRP A 116 -3.16 -2.56 12.43
N LEU A 117 -2.77 -3.32 11.41
CA LEU A 117 -1.62 -3.04 10.57
C LEU A 117 -2.05 -2.82 9.10
N SER A 118 -2.65 -1.71 8.69
CA SER A 118 -3.22 -0.60 9.45
C SER A 118 -4.75 -0.59 9.31
N HIS A 119 -5.45 0.24 10.09
CA HIS A 119 -6.91 0.30 10.02
C HIS A 119 -7.38 0.89 8.68
N PRO A 120 -8.38 0.30 7.99
CA PRO A 120 -8.79 0.76 6.66
C PRO A 120 -9.26 2.22 6.56
N LEU A 121 -9.85 2.79 7.63
CA LEU A 121 -10.13 4.24 7.70
C LEU A 121 -8.86 5.09 7.54
N ALA A 122 -7.78 4.70 8.23
CA ALA A 122 -6.49 5.40 8.14
C ALA A 122 -5.85 5.20 6.76
N LEU A 123 -5.92 3.99 6.21
CA LEU A 123 -5.43 3.68 4.86
C LEU A 123 -6.05 4.61 3.82
N ARG A 124 -7.36 4.86 3.90
CA ARG A 124 -8.06 5.72 2.94
C ARG A 124 -7.54 7.16 2.93
N GLY A 125 -7.28 7.74 4.10
CA GLY A 125 -6.74 9.08 4.23
C GLY A 125 -5.33 9.22 3.66
N ALA A 126 -4.55 8.14 3.69
CA ALA A 126 -3.17 8.11 3.24
C ALA A 126 -2.98 7.79 1.76
N GLN A 127 -4.02 7.76 0.92
CA GLN A 127 -3.90 7.45 -0.52
C GLN A 127 -3.77 8.68 -1.43
N TRP A 128 -3.99 9.89 -0.89
CA TRP A 128 -4.11 11.09 -1.70
C TRP A 128 -2.75 11.77 -1.92
N LYS A 129 -2.11 11.53 -3.08
CA LYS A 129 -0.75 12.00 -3.38
C LYS A 129 -0.53 13.50 -3.17
N GLY A 130 -1.47 14.35 -3.60
CA GLY A 130 -1.38 15.80 -3.38
C GLY A 130 -1.40 16.17 -1.90
N GLU A 131 -2.22 15.49 -1.09
CA GLU A 131 -2.26 15.70 0.36
C GLU A 131 -0.98 15.17 1.04
N GLN A 132 -0.46 14.02 0.60
CA GLN A 132 0.82 13.49 1.10
C GLN A 132 1.97 14.49 0.91
N LEU A 133 2.10 15.08 -0.28
CA LEU A 133 3.14 16.07 -0.57
C LEU A 133 2.98 17.32 0.31
N ALA A 134 1.76 17.85 0.42
CA ALA A 134 1.46 19.00 1.27
C ALA A 134 1.72 18.73 2.77
N ARG A 135 1.39 17.52 3.23
CA ARG A 135 1.67 17.07 4.60
C ARG A 135 3.16 16.91 4.84
N ALA A 136 3.88 16.23 3.95
CA ALA A 136 5.32 16.04 4.06
C ALA A 136 6.06 17.38 4.14
N ALA A 137 5.68 18.35 3.30
CA ALA A 137 6.21 19.70 3.34
C ALA A 137 5.99 20.39 4.70
N ARG A 138 4.76 20.31 5.25
CA ARG A 138 4.46 20.85 6.60
C ARG A 138 5.25 20.17 7.71
N MET A 139 5.67 18.93 7.50
CA MET A 139 6.50 18.15 8.43
C MET A 139 8.00 18.33 8.21
N GLY A 140 8.39 19.27 7.33
CA GLY A 140 9.79 19.65 7.10
C GLY A 140 10.52 18.82 6.04
N PHE A 141 9.83 17.96 5.28
CA PHE A 141 10.44 17.37 4.10
C PHE A 141 10.58 18.38 2.98
N ARG A 142 11.68 18.28 2.23
CA ARG A 142 11.69 18.78 0.84
C ARG A 142 10.79 17.87 0.01
N VAL A 143 9.96 18.47 -0.82
CA VAL A 143 9.10 17.80 -1.80
C VAL A 143 9.31 18.44 -3.17
N PRO A 144 9.10 17.71 -4.28
CA PRO A 144 9.19 18.30 -5.61
C PRO A 144 8.10 19.35 -5.82
N ALA A 145 8.45 20.45 -6.49
CA ALA A 145 7.46 21.33 -7.09
C ALA A 145 6.47 20.49 -7.92
N THR A 146 5.18 20.73 -7.72
CA THR A 146 4.11 19.87 -8.26
C THR A 146 2.93 20.73 -8.71
N VAL A 147 2.35 20.41 -9.85
CA VAL A 147 1.04 20.90 -10.27
C VAL A 147 0.11 19.72 -10.53
N ILE A 148 -1.11 19.80 -10.03
CA ILE A 148 -2.20 18.88 -10.34
C ILE A 148 -3.32 19.72 -10.94
N THR A 149 -3.60 19.56 -12.23
CA THR A 149 -4.50 20.44 -12.96
C THR A 149 -5.12 19.73 -14.16
N ASN A 150 -6.31 20.18 -14.56
CA ASN A 150 -6.92 19.87 -15.86
C ASN A 150 -6.92 21.11 -16.79
N VAL A 151 -6.09 22.11 -16.49
CA VAL A 151 -5.97 23.35 -17.26
C VAL A 151 -4.63 23.35 -17.99
N PRO A 152 -4.60 23.24 -19.33
CA PRO A 152 -3.36 23.20 -20.11
C PRO A 152 -2.41 24.39 -19.83
N ASP A 153 -2.95 25.58 -19.65
CA ASP A 153 -2.16 26.79 -19.37
C ASP A 153 -1.46 26.76 -18.01
N ASP A 154 -2.03 26.09 -17.01
CA ASP A 154 -1.36 25.89 -15.71
C ASP A 154 -0.12 25.01 -15.88
N VAL A 155 -0.16 24.01 -16.78
CA VAL A 155 1.00 23.17 -17.10
C VAL A 155 2.08 23.97 -17.81
N ARG A 156 1.71 24.85 -18.76
CA ARG A 156 2.64 25.76 -19.43
C ARG A 156 3.30 26.72 -18.44
N ALA A 157 2.51 27.32 -17.56
CA ALA A 157 3.01 28.22 -16.51
C ALA A 157 3.94 27.48 -15.55
N PHE A 158 3.58 26.26 -15.13
CA PHE A 158 4.41 25.41 -14.28
C PHE A 158 5.73 25.03 -14.94
N ARG A 159 5.69 24.61 -16.22
CA ARG A 159 6.88 24.28 -17.02
C ARG A 159 7.85 25.46 -17.10
N ALA A 160 7.34 26.69 -17.23
CA ALA A 160 8.13 27.91 -17.29
C ALA A 160 8.71 28.32 -15.92
N ALA A 161 8.03 27.96 -14.82
CA ALA A 161 8.48 28.27 -13.45
C ALA A 161 9.54 27.29 -12.92
N VAL A 162 9.63 26.08 -13.47
CA VAL A 162 10.61 25.05 -13.06
C VAL A 162 11.92 25.18 -13.84
N ASN A 163 13.03 25.25 -13.12
CA ASN A 163 14.39 25.23 -13.68
C ASN A 163 14.83 23.80 -14.00
N GLY A 164 14.35 23.24 -15.10
CA GLY A 164 14.72 21.89 -15.55
C GLY A 164 13.57 21.16 -16.24
N PRO A 165 13.74 19.86 -16.55
CA PRO A 165 12.65 19.03 -17.07
C PRO A 165 11.52 18.88 -16.06
N ILE A 166 10.32 18.58 -16.56
CA ILE A 166 9.20 18.13 -15.74
C ILE A 166 8.86 16.68 -16.09
N ILE A 167 8.24 15.99 -15.14
CA ILE A 167 7.76 14.61 -15.30
C ILE A 167 6.25 14.57 -15.15
N PHE A 168 5.62 13.65 -15.88
CA PHE A 168 4.25 13.22 -15.66
C PHE A 168 4.22 11.98 -14.76
N LYS A 169 3.22 11.90 -13.87
CA LYS A 169 2.96 10.71 -13.04
C LYS A 169 1.47 10.38 -12.99
N SER A 170 1.15 9.09 -13.02
CA SER A 170 -0.18 8.61 -12.67
C SER A 170 -0.49 8.89 -11.19
N MET A 171 -1.66 9.45 -10.90
CA MET A 171 -2.10 9.74 -9.53
C MET A 171 -2.67 8.51 -8.80
N SER A 172 -3.31 7.59 -9.52
CA SER A 172 -3.92 6.38 -8.96
C SER A 172 -2.93 5.22 -8.95
N THR A 173 -2.74 4.58 -10.10
CA THR A 173 -1.87 3.42 -10.31
C THR A 173 -1.16 3.55 -11.66
N PRO A 174 0.12 3.13 -11.76
CA PRO A 174 0.82 3.05 -13.04
C PRO A 174 0.21 1.99 -13.98
N SER A 175 -0.62 1.06 -13.48
CA SER A 175 -1.29 0.02 -14.30
C SER A 175 -2.45 0.54 -15.14
N LEU A 176 -2.79 1.83 -15.07
CA LEU A 176 -3.91 2.43 -15.81
C LEU A 176 -5.26 1.71 -15.55
N ALA A 177 -5.47 1.27 -14.32
CA ALA A 177 -6.65 0.50 -13.91
C ALA A 177 -6.83 -0.80 -14.71
N ALA A 178 -5.74 -1.42 -15.19
CA ALA A 178 -5.77 -2.69 -15.92
C ALA A 178 -6.50 -3.81 -15.16
N GLU A 179 -6.54 -3.73 -13.82
CA GLU A 179 -7.28 -4.64 -12.95
C GLU A 179 -8.81 -4.52 -13.08
N ALA A 180 -9.35 -3.42 -13.60
CA ALA A 180 -10.77 -3.18 -13.77
C ALA A 180 -11.29 -3.50 -15.19
N VAL A 181 -10.41 -3.99 -16.07
CA VAL A 181 -10.72 -4.28 -17.47
C VAL A 181 -10.14 -5.63 -17.91
N GLU A 182 -10.83 -6.28 -18.84
CA GLU A 182 -10.39 -7.52 -19.46
C GLU A 182 -9.10 -7.32 -20.24
N GLU A 183 -8.25 -8.36 -20.31
CA GLU A 183 -6.95 -8.27 -20.98
C GLU A 183 -7.06 -7.84 -22.45
N ALA A 184 -8.09 -8.30 -23.16
CA ALA A 184 -8.34 -7.95 -24.55
C ALA A 184 -8.66 -6.46 -24.78
N ASP A 185 -9.14 -5.75 -23.75
CA ASP A 185 -9.50 -4.34 -23.82
C ASP A 185 -8.37 -3.42 -23.34
N ARG A 186 -7.24 -3.98 -22.90
CA ARG A 186 -6.07 -3.20 -22.44
C ARG A 186 -5.30 -2.62 -23.62
N VAL A 187 -5.16 -1.30 -23.64
CA VAL A 187 -4.43 -0.58 -24.70
C VAL A 187 -2.95 -0.29 -24.35
N SER A 188 -2.55 -0.50 -23.10
CA SER A 188 -1.18 -0.32 -22.61
C SER A 188 -0.93 -1.22 -21.40
N ALA A 189 0.34 -1.61 -21.19
CA ALA A 189 0.79 -2.32 -19.99
C ALA A 189 0.95 -1.41 -18.76
N GLY A 190 0.90 -0.09 -18.96
CA GLY A 190 0.98 0.91 -17.90
C GLY A 190 1.70 2.20 -18.32
N ILE A 191 1.77 3.16 -17.40
CA ILE A 191 2.56 4.39 -17.55
C ILE A 191 3.45 4.60 -16.32
N GLY A 192 4.77 4.60 -16.55
CA GLY A 192 5.77 4.91 -15.55
C GLY A 192 5.85 6.41 -15.26
N THR A 193 6.83 6.81 -14.46
CA THR A 193 7.22 8.22 -14.39
C THR A 193 7.87 8.60 -15.72
N THR A 194 7.30 9.58 -16.41
CA THR A 194 7.71 9.92 -17.78
C THR A 194 8.21 11.35 -17.85
N ILE A 195 9.40 11.58 -18.43
CA ILE A 195 9.87 12.92 -18.76
C ILE A 195 8.95 13.50 -19.83
N VAL A 196 8.43 14.70 -19.60
CA VAL A 196 7.59 15.39 -20.57
C VAL A 196 8.49 16.01 -21.63
N ASP A 197 8.39 15.49 -22.86
CA ASP A 197 9.09 16.03 -24.03
C ASP A 197 8.28 17.11 -24.75
N ASP A 198 8.88 17.71 -25.78
CA ASP A 198 8.25 18.79 -26.54
C ASP A 198 6.98 18.33 -27.27
N ALA A 199 6.92 17.07 -27.75
CA ALA A 199 5.74 16.55 -28.43
C ALA A 199 4.54 16.38 -27.47
N MET A 200 4.80 16.00 -26.21
CA MET A 200 3.79 16.00 -25.16
C MET A 200 3.34 17.41 -24.79
N LEU A 201 4.25 18.40 -24.78
CA LEU A 201 3.91 19.81 -24.56
C LEU A 201 3.04 20.39 -25.69
N ASP A 202 3.28 19.97 -26.93
CA ASP A 202 2.45 20.34 -28.09
C ASP A 202 1.05 19.70 -28.03
N SER A 203 0.88 18.66 -27.21
CA SER A 203 -0.38 17.90 -27.05
C SER A 203 -1.11 18.19 -25.72
N LEU A 204 -0.82 19.32 -25.07
CA LEU A 204 -1.37 19.64 -23.74
C LEU A 204 -2.89 19.79 -23.69
N ASP A 205 -3.58 19.92 -24.82
CA ASP A 205 -5.06 19.97 -24.85
C ASP A 205 -5.67 18.70 -24.22
N ALA A 206 -4.98 17.56 -24.28
CA ALA A 206 -5.39 16.31 -23.62
C ALA A 206 -5.48 16.41 -22.08
N VAL A 207 -4.80 17.38 -21.46
CA VAL A 207 -4.91 17.66 -20.02
C VAL A 207 -6.32 18.16 -19.66
N SER A 208 -7.09 18.65 -20.63
CA SER A 208 -8.48 19.11 -20.38
C SER A 208 -9.45 17.96 -20.11
N GLU A 209 -9.10 16.72 -20.51
CA GLU A 209 -9.96 15.55 -20.36
C GLU A 209 -10.08 15.09 -18.90
N LEU A 210 -9.01 15.25 -18.11
CA LEU A 210 -8.96 14.92 -16.69
C LEU A 210 -7.79 15.61 -16.00
N SER A 211 -7.84 15.70 -14.67
CA SER A 211 -6.70 16.23 -13.91
C SER A 211 -5.46 15.34 -14.08
N CYS A 212 -4.33 15.95 -14.37
CA CYS A 212 -3.02 15.32 -14.54
C CYS A 212 -2.05 15.82 -13.46
N GLN A 213 -1.08 14.98 -13.07
CA GLN A 213 -0.02 15.37 -12.14
C GLN A 213 1.30 15.54 -12.89
N PHE A 214 1.88 16.74 -12.77
CA PHE A 214 3.22 17.06 -13.23
C PHE A 214 4.09 17.47 -12.05
N GLN A 215 5.36 17.09 -12.06
CA GLN A 215 6.34 17.46 -11.05
C GLN A 215 7.64 17.95 -11.70
N GLU A 216 8.42 18.75 -10.97
CA GLU A 216 9.81 18.97 -11.36
C GLU A 216 10.57 17.63 -11.38
N TYR A 217 11.43 17.45 -12.37
CA TYR A 217 12.40 16.36 -12.35
C TYR A 217 13.59 16.77 -11.47
N ILE A 218 13.81 16.01 -10.40
CA ILE A 218 14.97 16.22 -9.52
C ILE A 218 16.01 15.15 -9.84
N ALA A 219 17.21 15.60 -10.22
CA ALA A 219 18.36 14.71 -10.39
C ALA A 219 18.67 14.02 -9.06
N LYS A 220 18.92 12.72 -9.13
CA LYS A 220 19.10 11.84 -7.97
C LYS A 220 20.39 11.05 -8.10
N GLN A 221 21.12 10.94 -7.00
CA GLN A 221 22.25 10.03 -6.87
C GLN A 221 21.76 8.59 -6.68
N TYR A 222 20.71 8.42 -5.89
CA TYR A 222 20.04 7.14 -5.65
C TYR A 222 18.62 7.35 -5.10
N GLU A 223 17.84 6.28 -5.11
CA GLU A 223 16.53 6.18 -4.47
C GLU A 223 16.62 5.51 -3.10
N LEU A 224 15.66 5.80 -2.24
CA LEU A 224 15.50 5.20 -0.92
C LEU A 224 14.11 4.61 -0.82
N ARG A 225 14.06 3.31 -0.55
CA ARG A 225 12.85 2.61 -0.13
C ARG A 225 12.86 2.52 1.39
N VAL A 226 12.01 3.29 2.04
CA VAL A 226 11.92 3.36 3.50
C VAL A 226 10.64 2.67 3.95
N THR A 227 10.74 1.59 4.71
CA THR A 227 9.60 0.83 5.23
C THR A 227 9.47 1.04 6.72
N VAL A 228 8.34 1.60 7.14
CA VAL A 228 7.92 1.70 8.55
C VAL A 228 7.02 0.52 8.88
N ILE A 229 7.31 -0.18 9.99
CA ILE A 229 6.54 -1.31 10.51
C ILE A 229 6.42 -1.15 12.03
N GLY A 230 5.22 -0.83 12.50
CA GLY A 230 4.99 -0.34 13.86
C GLY A 230 5.91 0.85 14.14
N LYS A 231 6.78 0.71 15.14
CA LYS A 231 7.74 1.74 15.56
C LYS A 231 9.12 1.60 14.91
N ARG A 232 9.32 0.60 14.05
CA ARG A 232 10.61 0.32 13.42
C ARG A 232 10.67 0.90 12.01
N LEU A 233 11.84 1.37 11.61
CA LEU A 233 12.11 1.87 10.28
C LEU A 233 13.26 1.07 9.65
N PHE A 234 13.08 0.70 8.39
CA PHE A 234 14.07 0.02 7.57
C PHE A 234 14.29 0.82 6.29
N ALA A 235 15.53 0.99 5.85
CA ALA A 235 15.82 1.74 4.63
C ALA A 235 16.76 0.95 3.72
N ALA A 236 16.39 0.86 2.44
CA ALA A 236 17.24 0.34 1.38
C ALA A 236 17.57 1.45 0.39
N ARG A 237 18.85 1.56 0.02
CA ARG A 237 19.33 2.34 -1.12
C ARG A 237 19.14 1.55 -2.39
N LEU A 238 18.59 2.19 -3.41
CA LEU A 238 18.42 1.68 -4.76
C LEU A 238 19.32 2.51 -5.67
N TYR A 239 20.39 1.91 -6.20
CA TYR A 239 21.34 2.59 -7.08
C TYR A 239 20.77 2.72 -8.50
N SER A 240 19.66 3.44 -8.64
CA SER A 240 18.90 3.54 -9.89
C SER A 240 19.65 4.18 -11.06
N GLN A 241 20.80 4.80 -10.80
CA GLN A 241 21.71 5.34 -11.81
C GLN A 241 22.68 4.29 -12.38
N ASP A 242 22.75 3.08 -11.80
CA ASP A 242 23.60 1.99 -12.31
C ASP A 242 23.11 1.46 -13.68
N ASP A 243 21.85 1.72 -14.03
CA ASP A 243 21.26 1.37 -15.33
C ASP A 243 20.37 2.51 -15.86
N ALA A 244 20.48 2.82 -17.15
CA ALA A 244 19.72 3.91 -17.78
C ALA A 244 18.20 3.69 -17.74
N ARG A 245 17.74 2.43 -17.73
CA ARG A 245 16.31 2.07 -17.66
C ARG A 245 15.67 2.50 -16.35
N THR A 246 16.46 2.54 -15.27
CA THR A 246 15.99 2.91 -13.93
C THR A 246 16.29 4.36 -13.55
N ALA A 247 17.04 5.09 -14.38
CA ALA A 247 17.53 6.42 -14.04
C ALA A 247 16.40 7.41 -13.74
N ILE A 248 15.26 7.31 -14.45
CA ILE A 248 14.06 8.11 -14.18
C ILE A 248 13.18 7.44 -13.13
N ASP A 249 13.03 6.12 -13.18
CA ASP A 249 12.09 5.34 -12.38
C ASP A 249 12.66 3.96 -12.03
N SER A 250 12.89 3.67 -10.74
CA SER A 250 13.56 2.43 -10.30
C SER A 250 12.75 1.15 -10.50
N ARG A 251 11.50 1.23 -10.98
CA ARG A 251 10.56 0.10 -11.01
C ARG A 251 10.83 -0.93 -12.11
N ASP A 252 11.81 -0.73 -12.99
CA ASP A 252 12.26 -1.78 -13.90
C ASP A 252 13.11 -2.83 -13.16
N MET A 253 12.43 -3.84 -12.63
CA MET A 253 13.04 -4.94 -11.89
C MET A 253 13.95 -5.86 -12.75
N SER A 254 13.93 -5.71 -14.08
CA SER A 254 14.86 -6.44 -14.97
C SER A 254 16.24 -5.78 -15.05
N ALA A 255 16.37 -4.55 -14.53
CA ALA A 255 17.63 -3.84 -14.50
C ALA A 255 18.54 -4.35 -13.36
N PRO A 256 19.82 -4.66 -13.63
CA PRO A 256 20.75 -5.18 -12.65
C PRO A 256 21.33 -4.06 -11.78
N ILE A 257 20.48 -3.31 -11.08
CA ILE A 257 20.92 -2.26 -10.15
C ILE A 257 21.24 -2.82 -8.78
N ARG A 258 22.15 -2.18 -8.06
CA ARG A 258 22.50 -2.57 -6.68
C ARG A 258 21.43 -2.11 -5.69
N TYR A 259 21.27 -2.91 -4.64
CA TYR A 259 20.43 -2.62 -3.48
C TYR A 259 21.27 -2.80 -2.21
N GLU A 260 21.17 -1.88 -1.26
CA GLU A 260 21.96 -1.94 -0.02
C GLU A 260 21.14 -1.46 1.18
N ALA A 261 21.26 -2.13 2.32
CA ALA A 261 20.71 -1.65 3.58
C ALA A 261 21.42 -0.35 3.98
N CYS A 262 20.69 0.61 4.54
CA CYS A 262 21.31 1.83 5.06
C CYS A 262 20.61 2.34 6.31
N THR A 263 21.33 3.16 7.07
CA THR A 263 20.77 3.97 8.14
C THR A 263 20.50 5.37 7.61
N LEU A 264 19.37 5.95 7.99
CA LEU A 264 19.04 7.34 7.69
C LEU A 264 19.65 8.27 8.75
N PRO A 265 19.93 9.54 8.43
CA PRO A 265 20.15 10.55 9.45
C PRO A 265 18.96 10.60 10.41
N ALA A 266 19.22 10.74 11.71
CA ALA A 266 18.20 10.65 12.76
C ALA A 266 17.00 11.57 12.52
N GLU A 267 17.23 12.77 11.98
CA GLU A 267 16.16 13.71 11.64
C GLU A 267 15.24 13.18 10.52
N ILE A 268 15.80 12.55 9.48
CA ILE A 268 15.02 11.98 8.38
C ILE A 268 14.24 10.75 8.87
N GLU A 269 14.88 9.89 9.67
CA GLU A 269 14.22 8.74 10.31
C GLU A 269 13.00 9.17 11.14
N GLN A 270 13.18 10.16 12.01
CA GLN A 270 12.11 10.71 12.85
C GLN A 270 10.97 11.30 12.01
N ARG A 271 11.30 12.03 10.94
CA ARG A 271 10.27 12.58 10.03
C ARG A 271 9.52 11.48 9.30
N CYS A 272 10.18 10.41 8.85
CA CYS A 272 9.53 9.27 8.19
C CYS A 272 8.56 8.54 9.13
N LEU A 273 9.00 8.25 10.36
CA LEU A 273 8.15 7.66 11.40
C LEU A 273 6.95 8.56 11.72
N ALA A 274 7.20 9.85 11.98
CA ALA A 274 6.16 10.81 12.27
C ALA A 274 5.16 10.94 11.11
N PHE A 275 5.62 10.94 9.86
CA PHE A 275 4.76 11.05 8.68
C PHE A 275 3.77 9.89 8.60
N VAL A 276 4.25 8.64 8.72
CA VAL A 276 3.38 7.46 8.68
C VAL A 276 2.39 7.48 9.84
N HIS A 277 2.85 7.72 11.06
CA HIS A 277 1.98 7.78 12.23
C HIS A 277 0.99 8.95 12.23
N SER A 278 1.27 10.05 11.50
CA SER A 278 0.35 11.18 11.40
C SER A 278 -0.97 10.85 10.66
N TYR A 279 -1.01 9.72 9.93
CA TYR A 279 -2.23 9.17 9.34
C TYR A 279 -2.95 8.17 10.26
N GLY A 280 -2.37 7.83 11.41
CA GLY A 280 -2.81 6.67 12.21
C GLY A 280 -2.41 5.34 11.57
N LEU A 281 -1.35 5.33 10.75
CA LEU A 281 -0.81 4.11 10.16
C LEU A 281 0.28 3.51 11.05
N GLU A 282 0.34 2.19 10.99
CA GLU A 282 1.38 1.35 11.57
C GLU A 282 2.31 0.77 10.49
N TYR A 283 1.96 0.96 9.22
CA TYR A 283 2.77 0.53 8.08
C TYR A 283 2.80 1.61 7.01
N GLY A 284 3.97 1.80 6.39
CA GLY A 284 4.12 2.65 5.22
C GLY A 284 5.42 2.35 4.49
N ALA A 285 5.36 2.30 3.16
CA ALA A 285 6.54 2.22 2.31
C ALA A 285 6.72 3.58 1.62
N LEU A 286 7.62 4.40 2.15
CA LEU A 286 7.94 5.71 1.62
C LEU A 286 9.02 5.59 0.56
N ASP A 287 8.85 6.36 -0.50
CA ASP A 287 9.83 6.53 -1.56
C ASP A 287 10.45 7.92 -1.44
N LEU A 288 11.76 7.95 -1.24
CA LEU A 288 12.57 9.16 -1.18
C LEU A 288 13.65 9.09 -2.27
N ILE A 289 14.20 10.24 -2.65
CA ILE A 289 15.43 10.33 -3.43
C ILE A 289 16.48 11.11 -2.65
N VAL A 290 17.74 10.84 -2.94
CA VAL A 290 18.86 11.66 -2.49
C VAL A 290 19.50 12.33 -3.69
N THR A 291 19.63 13.65 -3.65
CA THR A 291 20.26 14.42 -4.74
C THR A 291 21.78 14.22 -4.74
N PRO A 292 22.49 14.56 -5.84
CA PRO A 292 23.95 14.57 -5.86
C PRO A 292 24.59 15.44 -4.76
N ASP A 293 23.89 16.45 -4.27
CA ASP A 293 24.32 17.33 -3.19
C ASP A 293 23.97 16.80 -1.79
N GLY A 294 23.36 15.60 -1.70
CA GLY A 294 23.04 14.92 -0.44
C GLY A 294 21.70 15.33 0.19
N GLU A 295 20.81 16.01 -0.54
CA GLU A 295 19.51 16.41 -0.02
C GLU A 295 18.47 15.29 -0.15
N TYR A 296 17.67 15.07 0.90
CA TYR A 296 16.61 14.07 0.93
C TYR A 296 15.29 14.69 0.48
N VAL A 297 14.68 14.13 -0.57
CA VAL A 297 13.39 14.59 -1.09
C VAL A 297 12.35 13.48 -0.96
N PHE A 298 11.21 13.80 -0.34
CA PHE A 298 10.06 12.90 -0.25
C PHE A 298 9.29 12.89 -1.56
N LEU A 299 8.95 11.69 -2.06
CA LEU A 299 8.16 11.52 -3.29
C LEU A 299 6.73 11.07 -2.98
N GLU A 300 6.57 9.94 -2.30
CA GLU A 300 5.26 9.41 -1.92
C GLU A 300 5.36 8.42 -0.76
N ASN A 301 4.21 8.10 -0.18
CA ASN A 301 4.04 6.97 0.73
C ASN A 301 3.03 5.99 0.14
N ASN A 302 3.42 4.72 0.08
CA ASN A 302 2.52 3.62 -0.24
C ASN A 302 2.09 2.91 1.06
N PRO A 303 0.86 3.16 1.57
CA PRO A 303 0.38 2.62 2.84
C PRO A 303 0.12 1.10 2.81
N VAL A 304 0.20 0.47 1.63
CA VAL A 304 0.14 -1.00 1.43
C VAL A 304 1.23 -1.45 0.46
N GLY A 305 2.37 -0.74 0.44
CA GLY A 305 3.47 -1.01 -0.48
C GLY A 305 4.02 -2.43 -0.38
N GLN A 306 4.59 -2.92 -1.48
CA GLN A 306 5.32 -4.19 -1.47
C GLN A 306 6.65 -4.02 -0.73
N PHE A 307 6.97 -4.96 0.17
CA PHE A 307 8.24 -4.98 0.91
C PHE A 307 9.09 -6.23 0.66
N LEU A 308 8.49 -7.37 0.29
CA LEU A 308 9.20 -8.65 0.12
C LEU A 308 10.39 -8.57 -0.84
N TYR A 309 10.24 -7.90 -2.00
CA TYR A 309 11.34 -7.76 -2.95
C TYR A 309 12.55 -7.02 -2.34
N VAL A 310 12.31 -6.08 -1.43
CA VAL A 310 13.37 -5.35 -0.73
C VAL A 310 14.15 -6.30 0.16
N GLN A 311 13.47 -7.13 0.95
CA GLN A 311 14.14 -8.14 1.78
C GLN A 311 14.85 -9.22 0.94
N GLN A 312 14.28 -9.62 -0.20
CA GLN A 312 14.92 -10.56 -1.12
C GLN A 312 16.24 -10.01 -1.69
N LEU A 313 16.26 -8.73 -2.06
CA LEU A 313 17.45 -8.06 -2.61
C LEU A 313 18.41 -7.59 -1.52
N VAL A 314 17.90 -7.34 -0.32
CA VAL A 314 18.66 -6.88 0.85
C VAL A 314 18.31 -7.75 2.07
N PRO A 315 18.83 -8.98 2.16
CA PRO A 315 18.47 -9.94 3.22
C PRO A 315 18.77 -9.47 4.65
N ALA A 316 19.61 -8.44 4.81
CA ALA A 316 19.90 -7.83 6.10
C ALA A 316 18.71 -7.05 6.70
N LEU A 317 17.64 -6.79 5.93
CA LEU A 317 16.43 -6.12 6.40
C LEU A 317 15.35 -7.16 6.75
N PRO A 318 15.07 -7.41 8.04
CA PRO A 318 14.14 -8.47 8.49
C PRO A 318 12.67 -7.99 8.45
N LEU A 319 12.18 -7.65 7.25
CA LEU A 319 10.86 -7.02 7.06
C LEU A 319 9.71 -7.98 7.40
N LEU A 320 9.79 -9.23 6.94
CA LEU A 320 8.80 -10.29 7.21
C LEU A 320 8.69 -10.57 8.72
N GLU A 321 9.84 -10.77 9.37
CA GLU A 321 9.92 -11.00 10.82
C GLU A 321 9.36 -9.80 11.58
N SER A 322 9.62 -8.59 11.08
CA SER A 322 9.10 -7.37 11.69
C SER A 322 7.58 -7.27 11.58
N VAL A 323 6.98 -7.59 10.43
CA VAL A 323 5.52 -7.66 10.32
C VAL A 323 4.95 -8.68 11.32
N ALA A 324 5.53 -9.88 11.40
CA ALA A 324 5.08 -10.92 12.32
C ALA A 324 5.19 -10.49 13.79
N ASP A 325 6.33 -9.92 14.20
CA ASP A 325 6.55 -9.41 15.56
C ASP A 325 5.52 -8.34 15.92
N THR A 326 5.28 -7.39 15.02
CA THR A 326 4.34 -6.29 15.27
C THR A 326 2.90 -6.79 15.43
N LEU A 327 2.49 -7.80 14.65
CA LEU A 327 1.17 -8.44 14.82
C LEU A 327 1.07 -9.24 16.13
N ILE A 328 2.14 -9.94 16.50
CA ILE A 328 2.22 -10.68 17.78
C ILE A 328 2.10 -9.72 18.97
N GLU A 329 2.91 -8.66 18.99
CA GLU A 329 2.89 -7.63 20.02
C GLU A 329 1.51 -6.98 20.11
N GLY A 330 0.93 -6.62 18.97
CA GLY A 330 -0.42 -6.05 18.88
C GLY A 330 -1.49 -6.96 19.50
N ALA A 331 -1.45 -8.25 19.18
CA ALA A 331 -2.40 -9.23 19.71
C ALA A 331 -2.24 -9.47 21.21
N LEU A 332 -1.00 -9.48 21.71
CA LEU A 332 -0.70 -9.65 23.13
C LEU A 332 -1.15 -8.45 23.98
N CYS A 333 -0.91 -7.23 23.51
CA CYS A 333 -1.34 -6.01 24.21
C CYS A 333 -2.86 -5.95 24.37
N HIS A 334 -3.62 -6.30 23.33
CA HIS A 334 -5.09 -6.34 23.38
C HIS A 334 -5.63 -7.55 24.14
N SER A 335 -4.81 -8.53 24.50
CA SER A 335 -5.25 -9.65 25.34
C SER A 335 -5.35 -9.27 26.81
N GLN A 336 -4.84 -8.11 27.22
CA GLN A 336 -4.76 -7.64 28.61
C GLN A 336 -5.83 -6.60 28.98
N THR A 337 -6.56 -6.10 27.99
CA THR A 337 -7.70 -5.16 28.11
C THR A 337 -9.02 -5.90 28.04
#